data_AF-F2UDP6-F1
#
_entry.id   AF-F2UDP6-F1
#
_cell.length_a   1.000
_cell.length_b   1.000
_cell.length_c   1.000
_cell.angle_alpha   90.00
_cell.angle_beta   90.00
_cell.angle_gamma   90.00
#
_symmetry.space_group_name_H-M   'P 1'
#
loop_
_entity.id
_entity.type
_entity.pdbx_description
1 polymer ?
#
loop_
_entity_poly.entity_id
_entity_poly.type
_entity_poly.pdbx_seq_one_letter_code
_entity_poly.pdbx_strand_id
1 'polypeptide(L)'
;MHQAGQGCRQDDRTALDFLKKAAAAGHDMAETALCVHYYRMRLFHKAVQWARRVVQPLLDCPDLQAMIAAQSPDITKAQATCCWHLSRCCANGTGVPSKDTAEAQRLFSLALRIDEQTVAALEKTAVQAERQS
;
A
#
# COMPACT_ATOMS: atom_id res chain seq x y z
N MET A 1 -7.87 25.00 22.96
CA MET A 1 -6.64 25.12 23.77
C MET A 1 -5.86 23.84 23.64
N HIS A 2 -4.66 23.97 23.08
CA HIS A 2 -3.79 22.93 22.53
C HIS A 2 -3.20 22.02 23.60
N GLN A 3 -3.16 20.71 23.36
CA GLN A 3 -2.09 19.80 23.80
C GLN A 3 -2.39 18.38 23.30
N ALA A 4 -2.23 18.14 22.00
CA ALA A 4 -1.97 16.79 21.53
C ALA A 4 -0.55 16.44 21.99
N GLY A 5 -0.48 15.68 23.09
CA GLY A 5 0.75 15.28 23.77
C GLY A 5 1.77 14.71 22.81
N GLN A 6 2.88 15.41 22.67
CA GLN A 6 4.09 14.97 22.00
C GLN A 6 4.76 13.89 22.87
N GLY A 7 4.29 12.64 22.76
CA GLY A 7 4.87 11.48 23.45
C GLY A 7 5.40 10.37 22.53
N CYS A 8 5.04 10.36 21.24
CA CYS A 8 5.12 9.13 20.44
C CYS A 8 6.34 8.99 19.50
N ARG A 9 7.38 9.82 19.62
CA ARG A 9 8.55 9.70 18.70
C ARG A 9 9.38 8.44 18.94
N GLN A 10 9.35 7.89 20.15
CA GLN A 10 10.11 6.69 20.50
C GLN A 10 9.35 5.42 20.07
N ASP A 11 8.03 5.41 20.25
CA ASP A 11 7.14 4.31 19.85
C ASP A 11 7.02 4.17 18.34
N ASP A 12 7.00 5.28 17.58
CA ASP A 12 6.97 5.20 16.11
C ASP A 12 8.22 4.50 15.56
N ARG A 13 9.40 4.73 16.15
CA ARG A 13 10.65 4.10 15.70
C ARG A 13 10.71 2.62 16.07
N THR A 14 10.33 2.26 17.30
CA THR A 14 10.30 0.86 17.72
C THR A 14 9.22 0.09 16.97
N ALA A 15 8.03 0.65 16.78
CA ALA A 15 6.96 0.06 15.98
C ALA A 15 7.40 -0.16 14.52
N LEU A 16 8.12 0.79 13.93
CA LEU A 16 8.68 0.61 12.58
C LEU A 16 9.72 -0.50 12.51
N ASP A 17 10.57 -0.65 13.53
CA ASP A 17 11.56 -1.72 13.54
C ASP A 17 10.93 -3.10 13.77
N PHE A 18 9.84 -3.19 14.56
CA PHE A 18 9.03 -4.40 14.65
C PHE A 18 8.32 -4.71 13.32
N LEU A 19 7.73 -3.71 12.66
CA LEU A 19 7.10 -3.87 11.35
C LEU A 19 8.11 -4.32 10.29
N LYS A 20 9.34 -3.77 10.27
CA LYS A 20 10.41 -4.22 9.37
C LYS A 20 10.82 -5.66 9.62
N LYS A 21 10.89 -6.10 10.88
CA LYS A 21 11.19 -7.50 11.22
C LYS A 21 10.07 -8.44 10.76
N ALA A 22 8.81 -8.06 10.98
CA ALA A 22 7.65 -8.83 10.54
C ALA A 22 7.53 -8.85 8.99
N ALA A 23 7.84 -7.74 8.34
CA ALA A 23 7.89 -7.63 6.88
C ALA A 23 9.04 -8.48 6.29
N ALA A 24 10.17 -8.61 6.99
CA ALA A 24 11.24 -9.52 6.59
C ALA A 24 10.81 -11.00 6.61
N ALA A 25 9.80 -11.35 7.43
CA ALA A 25 9.19 -12.67 7.44
C ALA A 25 8.15 -12.88 6.33
N GLY A 26 7.92 -11.89 5.44
CA GLY A 26 6.98 -11.99 4.32
C GLY A 26 5.51 -11.84 4.74
N HIS A 27 5.24 -11.14 5.84
CA HIS A 27 3.87 -10.92 6.29
C HIS A 27 3.23 -9.74 5.53
N ASP A 28 2.30 -10.01 4.62
CA ASP A 28 1.63 -9.02 3.75
C ASP A 28 1.15 -7.76 4.50
N MET A 29 0.57 -7.93 5.70
CA MET A 29 0.12 -6.79 6.50
C MET A 29 1.27 -5.87 6.96
N ALA A 30 2.43 -6.44 7.31
CA ALA A 30 3.58 -5.67 7.77
C ALA A 30 4.26 -4.96 6.59
N GLU A 31 4.39 -5.64 5.45
CA GLU A 31 4.89 -5.03 4.22
C GLU A 31 3.98 -3.89 3.76
N THR A 32 2.66 -4.07 3.83
CA THR A 32 1.67 -3.04 3.51
C THR A 32 1.76 -1.86 4.46
N ALA A 33 1.87 -2.10 5.78
CA ALA A 33 2.03 -1.03 6.76
C ALA A 33 3.28 -0.18 6.47
N LEU A 34 4.39 -0.80 6.07
CA LEU A 34 5.59 -0.08 5.65
C LEU A 34 5.38 0.70 4.35
N CYS A 35 4.71 0.11 3.35
CA CYS A 35 4.36 0.79 2.11
C CYS A 35 3.56 2.08 2.39
N VAL A 36 2.47 1.98 3.17
CA VAL A 36 1.61 3.12 3.52
C VAL A 36 2.39 4.15 4.35
N HIS A 37 3.20 3.69 5.31
CA HIS A 37 4.03 4.59 6.13
C HIS A 37 5.00 5.41 5.26
N TYR A 38 5.74 4.76 4.37
CA TYR A 38 6.67 5.46 3.48
C TYR A 38 5.97 6.35 2.46
N TYR A 39 4.79 5.94 1.98
CA TYR A 39 3.97 6.76 1.08
C TYR A 39 3.54 8.06 1.78
N ARG A 40 3.07 7.99 3.04
CA ARG A 40 2.70 9.16 3.84
C ARG A 40 3.89 10.08 4.13
N MET A 41 5.09 9.53 4.29
CA MET A 41 6.33 10.31 4.44
C MET A 41 6.85 10.90 3.11
N ARG A 42 6.16 10.71 1.99
CA ARG A 42 6.60 11.08 0.63
C ARG A 42 7.92 10.42 0.21
N LEU A 43 8.29 9.31 0.85
CA LEU A 43 9.44 8.48 0.48
C LEU A 43 9.02 7.43 -0.54
N PHE A 44 8.60 7.89 -1.71
CA PHE A 44 7.93 7.05 -2.72
C PHE A 44 8.79 5.87 -3.21
N HIS A 45 10.12 6.03 -3.32
CA HIS A 45 11.01 4.94 -3.71
C HIS A 45 10.92 3.73 -2.75
N LYS A 46 10.86 3.97 -1.44
CA LYS A 46 10.69 2.92 -0.43
C LYS A 46 9.28 2.34 -0.47
N ALA A 47 8.28 3.20 -0.61
CA ALA A 47 6.89 2.76 -0.72
C ALA A 47 6.70 1.80 -1.89
N VAL A 48 7.23 2.14 -3.06
CA VAL A 48 7.22 1.30 -4.26
C VAL A 48 7.96 -0.01 -4.04
N GLN A 49 9.13 0.04 -3.39
CA GLN A 49 9.90 -1.17 -3.08
C GLN A 49 9.11 -2.16 -2.22
N TRP A 50 8.46 -1.69 -1.17
CA TRP A 50 7.62 -2.53 -0.29
C TRP A 50 6.34 -2.98 -0.99
N ALA A 51 5.67 -2.10 -1.74
CA ALA A 51 4.48 -2.47 -2.50
C ALA A 51 4.77 -3.58 -3.51
N ARG A 52 5.91 -3.52 -4.23
CA ARG A 52 6.28 -4.53 -5.22
C ARG A 52 6.47 -5.92 -4.61
N ARG A 53 6.93 -6.03 -3.37
CA ARG A 53 7.09 -7.32 -2.69
C ARG A 53 5.76 -8.02 -2.44
N VAL A 54 4.73 -7.24 -2.10
CA VAL A 54 3.35 -7.75 -1.96
C VAL A 54 2.73 -8.01 -3.33
N VAL A 55 2.92 -7.11 -4.29
CA VAL A 55 2.22 -7.15 -5.58
C VAL A 55 2.78 -8.18 -6.57
N GLN A 56 4.10 -8.41 -6.59
CA GLN A 56 4.71 -9.37 -7.52
C GLN A 56 4.13 -10.78 -7.41
N PRO A 57 4.03 -11.40 -6.21
CA PRO A 57 3.39 -12.70 -6.05
C PRO A 57 1.93 -12.74 -6.54
N LEU A 58 1.20 -11.63 -6.43
CA LEU A 58 -0.20 -11.53 -6.89
C LEU A 58 -0.29 -11.53 -8.41
N LEU A 59 0.67 -10.89 -9.09
CA LEU A 59 0.76 -10.85 -10.55
C LEU A 59 1.17 -12.20 -11.14
N ASP A 60 2.07 -12.90 -10.44
CA ASP A 60 2.55 -14.22 -10.84
C ASP A 60 1.56 -15.34 -10.47
N CYS A 61 0.53 -15.05 -9.68
CA CYS A 61 -0.47 -16.02 -9.25
C CYS A 61 -1.41 -16.40 -10.41
N PRO A 62 -1.41 -17.67 -10.86
CA PRO A 62 -2.26 -18.09 -11.98
C PRO A 62 -3.75 -18.11 -11.64
N ASP A 63 -4.09 -18.42 -10.37
CA ASP A 63 -5.47 -18.38 -9.87
C ASP A 63 -5.58 -17.44 -8.66
N LEU A 64 -5.53 -16.14 -8.98
CA LEU A 64 -5.70 -15.07 -8.01
C LEU A 64 -7.01 -15.22 -7.21
N GLN A 65 -8.10 -15.69 -7.84
CA GLN A 65 -9.40 -15.76 -7.19
C GLN A 65 -9.43 -16.82 -6.10
N ALA A 66 -8.87 -18.00 -6.37
CA ALA A 66 -8.74 -19.05 -5.36
C ALA A 66 -7.85 -18.61 -4.19
N MET A 67 -6.76 -17.89 -4.48
CA MET A 67 -5.88 -17.35 -3.45
C MET A 67 -6.59 -16.32 -2.55
N ILE A 68 -7.32 -15.36 -3.15
CA ILE A 68 -8.12 -14.37 -2.40
C ILE A 68 -9.14 -15.09 -1.52
N ALA A 69 -9.84 -16.10 -2.06
CA ALA A 69 -10.87 -16.83 -1.33
C ALA A 69 -10.33 -17.62 -0.13
N ALA A 70 -9.04 -17.99 -0.15
CA ALA A 70 -8.37 -18.69 0.94
C ALA A 70 -7.76 -17.75 2.00
N GLN A 71 -7.71 -16.44 1.73
CA GLN A 71 -7.09 -15.44 2.60
C GLN A 71 -8.10 -14.75 3.51
N SER A 72 -7.61 -14.19 4.62
CA SER A 72 -8.43 -13.38 5.50
C SER A 72 -8.74 -12.02 4.85
N PRO A 73 -9.87 -11.38 5.18
CA PRO A 73 -10.22 -10.06 4.63
C PRO A 73 -9.19 -8.98 4.96
N ASP A 74 -8.44 -9.13 6.06
CA ASP A 74 -7.40 -8.16 6.41
C ASP A 74 -6.18 -8.27 5.49
N ILE A 75 -5.85 -9.48 5.00
CA ILE A 75 -4.78 -9.70 4.03
C ILE A 75 -5.19 -9.13 2.66
N THR A 76 -6.41 -9.42 2.20
CA THR A 76 -6.90 -8.92 0.89
C THR A 76 -6.98 -7.40 0.87
N LYS A 77 -7.43 -6.77 1.95
CA LYS A 77 -7.38 -5.30 2.13
C LYS A 77 -5.96 -4.76 2.02
N ALA A 78 -5.02 -5.42 2.69
CA ALA A 78 -3.62 -5.00 2.69
C ALA A 78 -3.01 -5.08 1.27
N GLN A 79 -3.20 -6.20 0.58
CA GLN A 79 -2.78 -6.40 -0.80
C GLN A 79 -3.40 -5.37 -1.76
N ALA A 80 -4.72 -5.15 -1.68
CA ALA A 80 -5.41 -4.15 -2.50
C ALA A 80 -4.87 -2.73 -2.25
N THR A 81 -4.55 -2.40 -1.01
CA THR A 81 -3.93 -1.12 -0.62
C THR A 81 -2.55 -0.95 -1.27
N CYS A 82 -1.70 -1.98 -1.26
CA CYS A 82 -0.41 -1.95 -1.94
C CYS A 82 -0.54 -1.81 -3.47
N CYS A 83 -1.45 -2.57 -4.09
CA CYS A 83 -1.74 -2.46 -5.53
C CYS A 83 -2.17 -1.02 -5.91
N TRP A 84 -3.05 -0.43 -5.11
CA TRP A 84 -3.54 0.93 -5.33
C TRP A 84 -2.44 1.98 -5.18
N HIS A 85 -1.63 1.91 -4.13
CA HIS A 85 -0.51 2.85 -3.93
C HIS A 85 0.53 2.73 -5.04
N LEU A 86 0.87 1.51 -5.46
CA LEU A 86 1.80 1.29 -6.56
C LEU A 86 1.23 1.82 -7.88
N SER A 87 -0.05 1.61 -8.14
CA SER A 87 -0.75 2.17 -9.29
C SER A 87 -0.61 3.70 -9.35
N ARG A 88 -0.87 4.41 -8.24
CA ARG A 88 -0.69 5.88 -8.18
C ARG A 88 0.76 6.30 -8.40
N CYS A 89 1.72 5.56 -7.83
CA CYS A 89 3.13 5.82 -8.06
C CYS A 89 3.50 5.69 -9.55
N CYS A 90 3.02 4.66 -10.24
CA CYS A 90 3.23 4.47 -11.68
C CYS A 90 2.52 5.55 -12.51
N ALA A 91 1.28 5.91 -12.16
CA ALA A 91 0.49 6.93 -12.87
C ALA A 91 1.12 8.33 -12.77
N ASN A 92 1.73 8.65 -11.63
CA ASN A 92 2.35 9.94 -11.37
C ASN A 92 3.85 9.96 -11.68
N GLY A 93 4.47 8.80 -11.92
CA GLY A 93 5.92 8.68 -12.07
C GLY A 93 6.69 8.92 -10.76
N THR A 94 6.04 8.78 -9.60
CA THR A 94 6.65 9.05 -8.29
C THR A 94 7.26 7.78 -7.70
N GLY A 95 8.57 7.77 -7.45
CA GLY A 95 9.25 6.60 -6.86
C GLY A 95 9.47 5.43 -7.81
N VAL A 96 9.16 5.62 -9.10
CA VAL A 96 9.41 4.69 -10.21
C VAL A 96 10.33 5.37 -11.24
N PRO A 97 11.09 4.61 -12.05
CA PRO A 97 12.05 5.19 -13.01
C PRO A 97 11.39 6.04 -14.11
N SER A 98 10.17 5.68 -14.53
CA SER A 98 9.39 6.42 -15.52
C SER A 98 7.91 6.27 -15.23
N LYS A 99 7.12 7.29 -15.63
CA LYS A 99 5.66 7.22 -15.61
C LYS A 99 5.18 6.13 -16.56
N ASP A 100 4.35 5.22 -16.07
CA ASP A 100 3.72 4.16 -16.85
C ASP A 100 2.23 4.09 -16.51
N THR A 101 1.40 4.63 -17.40
CA THR A 101 -0.04 4.64 -17.22
C THR A 101 -0.69 3.29 -17.52
N ALA A 102 -0.06 2.44 -18.35
CA ALA A 102 -0.57 1.12 -18.67
C ALA A 102 -0.36 0.16 -17.49
N GLU A 103 0.84 0.18 -16.88
CA GLU A 103 1.12 -0.53 -15.64
C GLU A 103 0.19 -0.04 -14.51
N ALA A 104 0.04 1.27 -14.37
CA ALA A 104 -0.87 1.84 -13.37
C ALA A 104 -2.31 1.34 -13.51
N GLN A 105 -2.85 1.30 -14.73
CA GLN A 105 -4.20 0.79 -14.97
C GLN A 105 -4.32 -0.69 -14.63
N ARG A 106 -3.35 -1.52 -15.03
CA ARG A 106 -3.33 -2.95 -14.70
C ARG A 106 -3.32 -3.18 -13.20
N LEU A 107 -2.48 -2.45 -12.47
CA LEU A 107 -2.38 -2.52 -11.01
C LEU A 107 -3.66 -2.03 -10.32
N PHE A 108 -4.30 -1.00 -10.85
CA PHE A 108 -5.58 -0.50 -10.34
C PHE A 108 -6.70 -1.52 -10.54
N SER A 109 -6.78 -2.13 -11.73
CA SER A 109 -7.73 -3.22 -12.00
C SER A 109 -7.47 -4.44 -11.11
N LEU A 110 -6.20 -4.76 -10.83
CA LEU A 110 -5.84 -5.81 -9.87
C LEU A 110 -6.34 -5.47 -8.47
N ALA A 111 -6.13 -4.23 -8.00
CA ALA A 111 -6.60 -3.78 -6.69
C ALA A 111 -8.13 -3.95 -6.55
N LEU A 112 -8.89 -3.55 -7.57
CA LEU A 112 -10.35 -3.69 -7.61
C LEU A 112 -10.81 -5.16 -7.56
N ARG A 113 -10.09 -6.05 -8.25
CA ARG A 113 -10.39 -7.49 -8.25
C ARG A 113 -10.15 -8.13 -6.88
N ILE A 114 -9.17 -7.63 -6.12
CA ILE A 114 -8.84 -8.14 -4.79
C ILE A 114 -9.86 -7.63 -3.77
N ASP A 115 -10.03 -6.31 -3.67
CA ASP A 115 -10.95 -5.69 -2.70
C ASP A 115 -11.43 -4.32 -3.20
N GLU A 116 -12.59 -4.32 -3.87
CA GLU A 116 -13.21 -3.10 -4.40
C GLU A 116 -13.57 -2.09 -3.30
N GLN A 117 -14.05 -2.57 -2.15
CA GLN A 117 -14.50 -1.69 -1.05
C GLN A 117 -13.34 -0.85 -0.52
N THR A 118 -12.16 -1.45 -0.39
CA THR A 118 -10.93 -0.80 0.04
C THR A 118 -10.48 0.25 -0.97
N VAL A 119 -10.48 -0.09 -2.26
CA VAL A 119 -10.13 0.87 -3.32
C VAL A 119 -11.09 2.06 -3.32
N ALA A 120 -12.39 1.82 -3.22
CA ALA A 120 -13.39 2.89 -3.16
C ALA A 120 -13.21 3.80 -1.94
N ALA A 121 -12.81 3.25 -0.79
CA ALA A 121 -12.48 4.04 0.39
C ALA A 121 -11.22 4.89 0.18
N LEU A 122 -10.16 4.31 -0.39
CA LEU A 122 -8.91 5.00 -0.68
C LEU A 122 -9.12 6.16 -1.67
N GLU A 123 -9.87 5.94 -2.76
CA GLU A 123 -10.25 6.98 -3.72
C GLU A 123 -11.01 8.13 -3.07
N LYS A 124 -12.00 7.84 -2.22
CA LYS A 124 -12.72 8.88 -1.47
C LYS A 124 -11.79 9.72 -0.60
N THR A 125 -10.87 9.07 0.13
CA THR A 125 -9.91 9.80 0.98
C THR A 125 -8.91 10.62 0.16
N ALA A 126 -8.48 10.12 -1.00
CA ALA A 126 -7.59 10.84 -1.90
C ALA A 126 -8.24 12.11 -2.45
N VAL A 127 -9.48 12.00 -2.96
CA VAL A 127 -10.24 13.15 -3.47
C VAL A 127 -10.52 14.18 -2.37
N GLN A 128 -10.80 13.73 -1.14
CA GLN A 128 -10.96 14.64 0.00
C GLN A 128 -9.67 15.38 0.34
N ALA A 129 -8.53 14.71 0.30
CA ALA A 129 -7.23 15.33 0.56
C ALA A 129 -6.87 16.38 -0.50
N GLU A 130 -7.19 16.12 -1.78
CA GLU A 130 -6.96 17.04 -2.90
C GLU A 130 -7.87 18.28 -2.87
N ARG A 131 -9.08 18.17 -2.30
CA ARG A 131 -9.98 19.31 -2.11
C ARG A 131 -9.58 20.24 -0.96
N GLN A 132 -8.71 19.77 -0.06
CA GLN A 132 -8.28 20.50 1.14
C GLN A 132 -6.86 21.08 1.01
N SER A 133 -6.19 20.86 -0.12
CA SER A 133 -4.85 21.35 -0.46
C SER A 133 -4.91 22.52 -1.44
#